data_AF-A0A960CZU5-F1
#
_entry.id   AF-A0A960CZU5-F1
#
_cell.length_a   1.000
_cell.length_b   1.000
_cell.length_c   1.000
_cell.angle_alpha   90.00
_cell.angle_beta   90.00
_cell.angle_gamma   90.00
#
_symmetry.space_group_name_H-M   'P 1'
#
loop_
_entity.id
_entity.type
_entity.pdbx_description
1 polymer ?
#
loop_
_entity_poly.entity_id
_entity_poly.type
_entity_poly.pdbx_seq_one_letter_code
_entity_poly.pdbx_strand_id
1 'polypeptide(L)'
;MTAAVFLSYSSRDRGRVDNLLSALRRAHADVWFDEELGGGDAWWQMILERIRGCDVFVFAMTDDSLKSRPCLAELGYARALGKPVLPIQIGPVQSLRLTPLAAVETIDFETPTVDSGIRLVTAVQEAAQRSASLPVPLPEEPPVPFAYLMRLAASVTGTDLDPQRQVQLLAELNTIIGQDADDPTTRGDLAHLLRTLRDRSDATRQTRDEAERLLGLLGTPALRTTDSPPPAAARRTKKWLITGAAVVAGSAVVVAGLVVLRSRTHEPLAAPNTNASSGAPGAQSTGTPGGPQTWSPTTGAAPPSVAKDQLTAILLSPQEVTAIMGGSGMQADPVANVMWAPPDQLSDPDCLGTDITAAAPVYDGSGWSAVRTQKLTESQPDDPDSLLFWVQQAAVAFPSADL
;
A
#
# COMPACT_ATOMS: atom_id res chain seq x y z
N MET A 1 -10.62 8.37 36.14
CA MET A 1 -9.42 8.66 35.33
C MET A 1 -9.91 9.22 34.02
N THR A 2 -9.34 10.32 33.55
CA THR A 2 -9.61 10.88 32.21
C THR A 2 -8.87 10.02 31.19
N ALA A 3 -9.57 9.51 30.17
CA ALA A 3 -8.95 8.68 29.14
C ALA A 3 -8.15 9.57 28.18
N ALA A 4 -6.88 9.23 27.95
CA ALA A 4 -6.06 9.89 26.94
C ALA A 4 -6.46 9.40 25.54
N VAL A 5 -6.93 10.30 24.69
CA VAL A 5 -7.38 9.98 23.34
C VAL A 5 -6.45 10.64 22.33
N PHE A 6 -5.92 9.84 21.41
CA PHE A 6 -5.28 10.37 20.21
C PHE A 6 -6.33 10.43 19.09
N LEU A 7 -6.55 11.60 18.50
CA LEU A 7 -7.48 11.79 17.38
C LEU A 7 -6.70 12.01 16.09
N SER A 8 -6.71 11.00 15.22
CA SER A 8 -6.18 11.07 13.86
C SER A 8 -7.26 11.55 12.90
N TYR A 9 -6.99 12.61 12.14
CA TYR A 9 -7.92 13.19 11.16
C TYR A 9 -7.14 13.86 10.01
N SER A 10 -7.78 13.99 8.84
CA SER A 10 -7.21 14.77 7.74
C SER A 10 -7.35 16.27 8.02
N SER A 11 -6.30 17.07 7.80
CA SER A 11 -6.33 18.53 7.93
C SER A 11 -7.48 19.18 7.14
N ARG A 12 -7.90 18.54 6.03
CA ARG A 12 -9.03 18.94 5.18
C ARG A 12 -10.40 18.82 5.85
N ASP A 13 -10.50 18.01 6.91
CA ASP A 13 -11.72 17.75 7.66
C ASP A 13 -11.80 18.55 8.96
N ARG A 14 -10.93 19.53 9.18
CA ARG A 14 -10.91 20.35 10.41
C ARG A 14 -12.30 20.90 10.77
N GLY A 15 -13.04 21.40 9.78
CA GLY A 15 -14.40 21.93 9.99
C GLY A 15 -15.46 20.89 10.41
N ARG A 16 -15.18 19.58 10.22
CA ARG A 16 -16.07 18.48 10.66
C ARG A 16 -15.68 17.94 12.03
N VAL A 17 -14.42 18.11 12.43
CA VAL A 17 -13.85 17.57 13.67
C VAL A 17 -14.34 18.30 14.92
N ASP A 18 -14.73 19.57 14.83
CA ASP A 18 -15.18 20.38 15.99
C ASP A 18 -16.34 19.73 16.78
N ASN A 19 -17.30 19.14 16.07
CA ASN A 19 -18.43 18.44 16.68
C ASN A 19 -17.97 17.18 17.44
N LEU A 20 -17.03 16.45 16.86
CA LEU A 20 -16.43 15.25 17.46
C LEU A 20 -15.61 15.63 18.71
N LEU A 21 -14.75 16.65 18.62
CA LEU A 21 -13.97 17.16 19.75
C LEU A 21 -14.88 17.57 20.91
N SER A 22 -15.96 18.29 20.61
CA SER A 22 -16.95 18.69 21.61
C SER A 22 -17.59 17.49 22.30
N ALA A 23 -17.88 16.42 21.56
CA ALA A 23 -18.45 15.20 22.11
C ALA A 23 -17.45 14.39 22.94
N LEU A 24 -16.19 14.25 22.49
CA LEU A 24 -15.12 13.59 23.22
C LEU A 24 -14.78 14.32 24.53
N ARG A 25 -14.75 15.66 24.52
CA ARG A 25 -14.55 16.46 25.75
C ARG A 25 -15.68 16.24 26.75
N ARG A 26 -16.94 16.12 26.30
CA ARG A 26 -18.07 15.74 27.17
C ARG A 26 -17.91 14.33 27.76
N ALA A 27 -17.20 13.44 27.08
CA ALA A 27 -16.84 12.12 27.59
C ALA A 27 -15.75 12.16 28.69
N HIS A 28 -15.25 13.34 29.07
CA HIS A 28 -14.10 13.53 29.96
C HIS A 28 -12.82 12.86 29.42
N ALA A 29 -12.69 12.81 28.09
CA ALA A 29 -11.45 12.42 27.44
C ALA A 29 -10.48 13.61 27.36
N ASP A 30 -9.20 13.34 27.60
CA ASP A 30 -8.10 14.25 27.29
C ASP A 30 -7.70 13.99 25.83
N VAL A 31 -8.18 14.84 24.92
CA VAL A 31 -8.02 14.62 23.47
C VAL A 31 -6.80 15.37 22.96
N TRP A 32 -5.83 14.59 22.50
CA TRP A 32 -4.72 15.09 21.70
C TRP A 32 -5.05 14.94 20.22
N PHE A 33 -4.83 16.01 19.46
CA PHE A 33 -4.92 16.03 18.00
C PHE A 33 -3.91 17.05 17.49
N ASP A 34 -3.40 16.84 16.29
CA ASP A 34 -2.48 17.80 15.67
C ASP A 34 -3.27 18.98 15.08
N GLU A 35 -2.85 20.21 15.38
CA GLU A 35 -3.48 21.41 14.82
C GLU A 35 -2.69 22.00 13.65
N GLU A 36 -1.40 21.71 13.50
CA GLU A 36 -0.52 22.24 12.46
C GLU A 36 0.70 21.32 12.24
N LEU A 37 0.95 20.93 10.99
CA LEU A 37 2.13 20.19 10.55
C LEU A 37 3.41 20.97 10.92
N GLY A 38 4.01 20.64 12.06
CA GLY A 38 5.40 20.96 12.31
C GLY A 38 6.25 20.14 11.33
N GLY A 39 6.97 20.78 10.42
CA GLY A 39 7.78 20.05 9.46
C GLY A 39 8.91 19.27 10.13
N GLY A 40 9.09 18.01 9.74
CA GLY A 40 10.31 17.22 9.98
C GLY A 40 10.24 16.15 11.08
N ASP A 41 11.39 15.52 11.33
CA ASP A 41 11.53 14.32 12.14
C ASP A 41 11.11 14.53 13.61
N ALA A 42 11.41 15.69 14.19
CA ALA A 42 11.12 15.98 15.59
C ALA A 42 9.60 16.04 15.89
N TRP A 43 8.81 16.57 14.96
CA TRP A 43 7.35 16.62 15.08
C TRP A 43 6.74 15.22 14.89
N TRP A 44 7.27 14.42 13.96
CA TRP A 44 6.82 13.04 13.81
C TRP A 44 7.09 12.20 15.07
N GLN A 45 8.26 12.36 15.69
CA GLN A 45 8.58 11.71 16.96
C GLN A 45 7.60 12.10 18.08
N MET A 46 7.18 13.37 18.14
CA MET A 46 6.13 13.81 19.07
C MET A 46 4.80 13.08 18.81
N ILE A 47 4.39 12.93 17.54
CA ILE A 47 3.18 12.16 17.18
C ILE A 47 3.29 10.72 17.67
N LEU A 48 4.41 10.04 17.38
CA LEU A 48 4.61 8.65 17.80
C LEU A 48 4.58 8.51 19.33
N GLU A 49 5.17 9.45 20.06
CA GLU A 49 5.11 9.50 21.52
C GLU A 49 3.67 9.66 22.04
N ARG A 50 2.88 10.53 21.40
CA ARG A 50 1.46 10.73 21.75
C ARG A 50 0.61 9.49 21.46
N ILE A 51 0.89 8.77 20.37
CA ILE A 51 0.23 7.49 20.07
C ILE A 51 0.60 6.44 21.12
N ARG A 52 1.87 6.35 21.53
CA ARG A 52 2.31 5.43 22.61
C ARG A 52 1.61 5.74 23.93
N GLY A 53 1.43 7.02 24.23
CA GLY A 53 0.83 7.50 25.48
C GLY A 53 -0.69 7.46 25.54
N CYS A 54 -1.40 7.24 24.43
CA CYS A 54 -2.87 7.27 24.44
C CYS A 54 -3.48 5.96 24.96
N ASP A 55 -4.65 6.06 25.58
CA ASP A 55 -5.47 4.91 25.98
C ASP A 55 -6.31 4.41 24.80
N VAL A 56 -6.79 5.33 23.96
CA VAL A 56 -7.65 5.07 22.80
C VAL A 56 -7.15 5.85 21.59
N PHE A 57 -7.07 5.18 20.45
CA PHE A 57 -6.79 5.78 19.16
C PHE A 57 -8.09 5.96 18.38
N VAL A 58 -8.52 7.20 18.20
CA VAL A 58 -9.71 7.55 17.43
C VAL A 58 -9.29 7.92 16.01
N PHE A 59 -9.89 7.25 15.02
CA PHE A 59 -9.69 7.56 13.61
C PHE A 59 -10.93 8.27 13.06
N ALA A 60 -10.84 9.57 12.80
CA ALA A 60 -11.89 10.35 12.18
C ALA A 60 -11.94 10.05 10.67
N MET A 61 -12.87 9.18 10.30
CA MET A 61 -12.92 8.55 8.99
C MET A 61 -13.71 9.39 7.98
N THR A 62 -13.05 9.69 6.88
CA THR A 62 -13.56 10.31 5.64
C THR A 62 -12.75 9.74 4.48
N ASP A 63 -13.18 9.98 3.24
CA ASP A 63 -12.35 9.67 2.06
C ASP A 63 -10.98 10.37 2.10
N ASP A 64 -10.90 11.58 2.67
CA ASP A 64 -9.65 12.35 2.76
C ASP A 64 -8.69 11.72 3.79
N SER A 65 -9.19 11.28 4.96
CA SER A 65 -8.34 10.63 5.98
C SER A 65 -7.94 9.20 5.59
N LEU A 66 -8.78 8.50 4.83
CA LEU A 66 -8.47 7.18 4.26
C LEU A 66 -7.40 7.21 3.14
N LYS A 67 -7.17 8.37 2.51
CA LYS A 67 -6.09 8.58 1.53
C LYS A 67 -4.86 9.25 2.12
N SER A 68 -4.98 9.79 3.34
CA SER A 68 -3.92 10.55 4.00
C SER A 68 -2.81 9.63 4.49
N ARG A 69 -1.61 9.77 3.88
CA ARG A 69 -0.40 9.05 4.30
C ARG A 69 -0.10 9.16 5.79
N PRO A 70 -0.09 10.37 6.43
CA PRO A 70 0.14 10.44 7.87
C PRO A 70 -0.95 9.73 8.68
N CYS A 71 -2.24 9.90 8.36
CA CYS A 71 -3.32 9.23 9.08
C CYS A 71 -3.20 7.70 8.99
N LEU A 72 -2.86 7.15 7.82
CA LEU A 72 -2.66 5.72 7.64
C LEU A 72 -1.42 5.19 8.38
N ALA A 73 -0.32 5.97 8.40
CA ALA A 73 0.88 5.62 9.15
C ALA A 73 0.62 5.61 10.67
N GLU A 74 -0.07 6.62 11.18
CA GLU A 74 -0.51 6.70 12.58
C GLU A 74 -1.41 5.51 12.95
N LEU A 75 -2.41 5.20 12.11
CA LEU A 75 -3.31 4.07 12.30
C LEU A 75 -2.55 2.73 12.32
N GLY A 76 -1.62 2.54 11.39
CA GLY A 76 -0.77 1.36 11.33
C GLY A 76 0.05 1.18 12.61
N TYR A 77 0.66 2.28 13.09
CA TYR A 77 1.46 2.25 14.31
C TYR A 77 0.62 2.00 15.56
N ALA A 78 -0.53 2.64 15.69
CA ALA A 78 -1.47 2.40 16.79
C ALA A 78 -1.89 0.92 16.87
N ARG A 79 -2.16 0.29 15.71
CA ARG A 79 -2.47 -1.15 15.63
C ARG A 79 -1.28 -2.01 16.04
N ALA A 80 -0.08 -1.70 15.58
CA ALA A 80 1.13 -2.43 15.94
C ALA A 80 1.43 -2.36 17.46
N LEU A 81 1.09 -1.23 18.10
CA LEU A 81 1.17 -1.05 19.55
C LEU A 81 0.03 -1.74 20.32
N GLY A 82 -0.95 -2.34 19.63
CA GLY A 82 -2.12 -2.95 20.25
C GLY A 82 -3.10 -1.94 20.86
N LYS A 83 -3.09 -0.67 20.41
CA LYS A 83 -4.01 0.35 20.91
C LYS A 83 -5.44 0.04 20.47
N PRO A 84 -6.44 0.21 21.36
CA PRO A 84 -7.84 0.19 20.96
C PRO A 84 -8.13 1.26 19.90
N VAL A 85 -8.47 0.83 18.69
CA VAL A 85 -8.82 1.72 17.58
C VAL A 85 -10.33 1.91 17.51
N LEU A 86 -10.79 3.15 17.48
CA LEU A 86 -12.19 3.54 17.35
C LEU A 86 -12.42 4.35 16.06
N PRO A 87 -12.96 3.74 14.99
CA PRO A 87 -13.37 4.43 13.78
C PRO A 87 -14.62 5.28 14.01
N ILE A 88 -14.58 6.54 13.61
CA ILE A 88 -15.72 7.45 13.66
C ILE A 88 -15.89 8.09 12.30
N GLN A 89 -16.96 7.77 11.58
CA GLN A 89 -17.28 8.40 10.31
C GLN A 89 -17.76 9.82 10.57
N ILE A 90 -17.01 10.83 10.15
CA ILE A 90 -17.37 12.25 10.32
C ILE A 90 -17.73 12.93 8.99
N GLY A 91 -17.67 12.18 7.88
CA GLY A 91 -17.92 12.66 6.54
C GLY A 91 -18.04 11.51 5.54
N PRO A 92 -18.08 11.79 4.23
CA PRO A 92 -18.33 10.79 3.22
C PRO A 92 -17.20 9.74 3.17
N VAL A 93 -17.61 8.48 3.05
CA VAL A 93 -16.73 7.33 2.82
C VAL A 93 -17.31 6.50 1.69
N GLN A 94 -16.60 6.37 0.57
CA GLN A 94 -17.11 5.69 -0.63
C GLN A 94 -17.55 4.26 -0.38
N SER A 95 -16.80 3.51 0.42
CA SER A 95 -17.14 2.14 0.78
C SER A 95 -16.50 1.71 2.10
N LEU A 96 -17.27 1.73 3.18
CA LEU A 96 -16.82 1.31 4.52
C LEU A 96 -16.18 -0.09 4.55
N ARG A 97 -16.67 -0.99 3.68
CA ARG A 97 -16.20 -2.38 3.57
C ARG A 97 -14.84 -2.55 2.93
N LEU A 98 -14.37 -1.52 2.21
CA LEU A 98 -13.07 -1.55 1.53
C LEU A 98 -12.03 -0.69 2.28
N THR A 99 -12.32 -0.36 3.54
CA THR A 99 -11.42 0.43 4.37
C THR A 99 -10.55 -0.48 5.21
N PRO A 100 -9.34 -0.03 5.61
CA PRO A 100 -8.52 -0.75 6.57
C PRO A 100 -9.24 -1.04 7.90
N LEU A 101 -10.35 -0.34 8.19
CA LEU A 101 -11.15 -0.40 9.41
C LEU A 101 -12.43 -1.24 9.25
N ALA A 102 -12.63 -1.93 8.12
CA ALA A 102 -13.86 -2.68 7.82
C ALA A 102 -14.23 -3.76 8.85
N ALA A 103 -13.24 -4.30 9.58
CA ALA A 103 -13.44 -5.30 10.62
C ALA A 103 -13.83 -4.72 11.99
N VAL A 104 -13.82 -3.38 12.14
CA VAL A 104 -14.08 -2.68 13.40
C VAL A 104 -15.42 -1.96 13.32
N GLU A 105 -16.20 -2.01 14.41
CA GLU A 105 -17.46 -1.27 14.46
C GLU A 105 -17.20 0.23 14.32
N THR A 106 -17.85 0.85 13.34
CA THR A 106 -17.75 2.28 13.07
C THR A 106 -18.94 3.01 13.70
N ILE A 107 -18.66 4.14 14.33
CA ILE A 107 -19.68 5.07 14.80
C ILE A 107 -19.96 6.09 13.70
N ASP A 108 -21.20 6.14 13.22
CA ASP A 108 -21.64 7.21 12.34
C ASP A 108 -21.82 8.50 13.15
N PHE A 109 -21.06 9.52 12.76
CA PHE A 109 -21.03 10.85 13.35
C PHE A 109 -21.04 11.94 12.26
N GLU A 110 -21.41 11.59 11.01
CA GLU A 110 -21.53 12.55 9.91
C GLU A 110 -22.72 13.49 10.14
N THR A 111 -23.80 12.95 10.73
CA THR A 111 -24.95 13.72 11.22
C THR A 111 -25.14 13.47 12.73
N PRO A 112 -24.44 14.21 13.60
CA PRO A 112 -24.45 13.96 15.04
C PRO A 112 -25.86 14.05 15.63
N THR A 113 -26.30 12.95 16.25
CA THR A 113 -27.52 12.86 17.06
C THR A 113 -27.16 12.61 18.53
N VAL A 114 -28.14 12.77 19.42
CA VAL A 114 -27.97 12.43 20.84
C VAL A 114 -27.54 10.96 21.01
N ASP A 115 -28.13 10.05 20.24
CA ASP A 115 -27.78 8.62 20.26
C ASP A 115 -26.33 8.37 19.83
N SER A 116 -25.90 8.96 18.72
CA SER A 116 -24.50 8.86 18.27
C SER A 116 -23.51 9.41 19.31
N GLY A 117 -23.89 10.46 20.05
CA GLY A 117 -23.10 11.02 21.14
C GLY A 117 -22.99 10.07 22.33
N ILE A 118 -24.09 9.39 22.70
CA ILE A 118 -24.08 8.37 23.75
C ILE A 118 -23.21 7.18 23.34
N ARG A 119 -23.40 6.67 22.12
CA ARG A 119 -22.59 5.56 21.57
C ARG A 119 -21.10 5.90 21.56
N LEU A 120 -20.74 7.13 21.19
CA LEU A 120 -19.36 7.61 21.23
C LEU A 120 -18.79 7.60 22.64
N VAL A 121 -19.48 8.19 23.62
CA VAL A 121 -19.02 8.24 25.01
C VAL A 121 -18.80 6.83 25.56
N THR A 122 -19.78 5.93 25.35
CA THR A 122 -19.69 4.54 25.79
C THR A 122 -18.51 3.82 25.13
N ALA A 123 -18.36 3.94 23.80
CA ALA A 123 -17.30 3.27 23.07
C ALA A 123 -15.90 3.75 23.49
N VAL A 124 -15.72 5.05 23.76
CA VAL A 124 -14.44 5.58 24.26
C VAL A 124 -14.12 5.02 25.65
N GLN A 125 -15.10 4.96 26.55
CA GLN A 125 -14.91 4.42 27.89
C GLN A 125 -14.56 2.92 27.85
N GLU A 126 -15.28 2.13 27.06
CA GLU A 126 -15.02 0.71 26.87
C GLU A 126 -13.68 0.44 26.18
N ALA A 127 -13.30 1.27 25.20
CA ALA A 127 -11.99 1.19 24.57
C ALA A 127 -10.87 1.51 25.56
N ALA A 128 -11.01 2.56 26.37
CA ALA A 128 -10.01 2.93 27.37
C ALA A 128 -9.80 1.82 28.41
N GLN A 129 -10.87 1.12 28.82
CA GLN A 129 -10.76 -0.02 29.73
C GLN A 129 -10.05 -1.23 29.12
N ARG A 130 -10.07 -1.37 27.79
CA ARG A 130 -9.35 -2.42 27.07
C ARG A 130 -7.90 -2.03 26.74
N SER A 131 -7.47 -0.81 27.07
CA SER A 131 -6.12 -0.37 26.78
C SER A 131 -5.11 -1.22 27.53
N ALA A 132 -4.18 -1.81 26.79
CA ALA A 132 -3.13 -2.67 27.33
C ALA A 132 -1.80 -1.90 27.48
N SER A 133 -0.91 -2.43 28.31
CA SER A 133 0.48 -1.95 28.36
C SER A 133 1.17 -2.14 27.01
N LEU A 134 2.10 -1.24 26.69
CA LEU A 134 2.86 -1.30 25.45
C LEU A 134 3.61 -2.64 25.29
N PRO A 135 3.71 -3.18 24.06
CA PRO A 135 4.48 -4.38 23.78
C PRO A 135 5.98 -4.15 24.03
N VAL A 136 6.69 -5.23 24.40
CA VAL A 136 8.15 -5.25 24.57
C VAL A 136 8.72 -6.37 23.70
N PRO A 137 9.61 -6.07 22.73
CA PRO A 137 10.07 -4.74 22.33
C PRO A 137 8.98 -3.92 21.62
N LEU A 138 9.17 -2.60 21.56
CA LEU A 138 8.28 -1.73 20.78
C LEU A 138 8.35 -2.11 19.28
N PRO A 139 7.24 -2.01 18.54
CA PRO A 139 7.23 -2.23 17.10
C PRO A 139 8.05 -1.16 16.39
N GLU A 140 8.48 -1.48 15.17
CA GLU A 140 9.19 -0.55 14.30
C GLU A 140 8.39 0.74 14.09
N GLU A 141 9.07 1.87 14.20
CA GLU A 141 8.48 3.18 14.01
C GLU A 141 8.24 3.44 12.53
N PRO A 142 7.04 3.91 12.12
CA PRO A 142 6.82 4.25 10.72
C PRO A 142 7.72 5.44 10.32
N PRO A 143 8.22 5.45 9.06
CA PRO A 143 9.01 6.58 8.56
C PRO A 143 8.16 7.85 8.51
N VAL A 144 8.82 9.01 8.50
CA VAL A 144 8.14 10.30 8.36
C VAL A 144 7.38 10.32 7.03
N PRO A 145 6.04 10.52 7.02
CA PRO A 145 5.22 10.41 5.81
C PRO A 145 5.64 11.31 4.65
N PHE A 146 6.26 12.45 4.97
CA PHE A 146 6.70 13.47 4.02
C PHE A 146 8.23 13.58 3.89
N ALA A 147 9.00 12.56 4.32
CA ALA A 147 10.46 12.56 4.20
C ALA A 147 10.95 12.83 2.76
N TYR A 148 10.16 12.40 1.76
CA TYR A 148 10.44 12.64 0.35
C TYR A 148 10.46 14.14 -0.01
N LEU A 149 9.57 14.96 0.57
CA LEU A 149 9.54 16.42 0.33
C LEU A 149 10.82 17.07 0.85
N MET A 150 11.33 16.63 2.00
CA MET A 150 12.58 17.14 2.57
C MET A 150 13.78 16.74 1.72
N ARG A 151 13.83 15.50 1.24
CA ARG A 151 14.86 15.04 0.30
C ARG A 151 14.84 15.85 -1.00
N LEU A 152 13.65 16.08 -1.56
CA LEU A 152 13.46 16.88 -2.76
C LEU A 152 13.87 18.33 -2.54
N ALA A 153 13.47 18.94 -1.42
CA ALA A 153 13.88 20.28 -1.04
C ALA A 153 15.40 20.41 -0.95
N ALA A 154 16.07 19.48 -0.26
CA ALA A 154 17.53 19.46 -0.15
C ALA A 154 18.20 19.30 -1.53
N SER A 155 17.64 18.44 -2.39
CA SER A 155 18.15 18.25 -3.75
C SER A 155 17.97 19.52 -4.58
N VAL A 156 16.79 20.12 -4.58
CA VAL A 156 16.47 21.32 -5.37
C VAL A 156 17.22 22.57 -4.88
N THR A 157 17.60 22.64 -3.61
CA THR A 157 18.34 23.78 -3.03
C THR A 157 19.86 23.59 -3.01
N GLY A 158 20.37 22.41 -3.40
CA GLY A 158 21.80 22.10 -3.46
C GLY A 158 22.59 22.99 -4.43
N THR A 159 23.91 23.03 -4.27
CA THR A 159 24.79 23.98 -4.99
C THR A 159 25.01 23.63 -6.46
N ASP A 160 25.05 22.34 -6.81
CA ASP A 160 25.32 21.88 -8.18
C ASP A 160 24.26 20.86 -8.62
N LEU A 161 23.35 21.28 -9.52
CA LEU A 161 22.35 20.40 -10.11
C LEU A 161 22.69 20.17 -11.58
N ASP A 162 23.33 19.05 -11.89
CA ASP A 162 23.63 18.71 -13.28
C ASP A 162 22.33 18.48 -14.10
N PRO A 163 22.38 18.63 -15.44
CA PRO A 163 21.20 18.48 -16.29
C PRO A 163 20.47 17.15 -16.17
N GLN A 164 21.19 16.04 -15.99
CA GLN A 164 20.58 14.70 -15.86
C GLN A 164 19.84 14.60 -14.53
N ARG A 165 20.42 15.13 -13.45
CA ARG A 165 19.77 15.17 -12.14
C ARG A 165 18.53 16.06 -12.11
N GLN A 166 18.55 17.19 -12.82
CA GLN A 166 17.37 18.05 -12.97
C GLN A 166 16.18 17.31 -13.61
N VAL A 167 16.44 16.54 -14.67
CA VAL A 167 15.40 15.74 -15.34
C VAL A 167 14.85 14.65 -14.42
N GLN A 168 15.72 13.96 -13.67
CA GLN A 168 15.30 12.96 -12.69
C GLN A 168 14.38 13.55 -11.61
N LEU A 169 14.73 14.73 -11.06
CA LEU A 169 13.91 15.40 -10.05
C LEU A 169 12.54 15.80 -10.59
N LEU A 170 12.45 16.25 -11.84
CA LEU A 170 11.17 16.56 -12.48
C LEU A 170 10.32 15.32 -12.72
N ALA A 171 10.93 14.21 -13.14
CA ALA A 171 10.23 12.95 -13.29
C ALA A 171 9.65 12.47 -11.95
N GLU A 172 10.44 12.55 -10.88
CA GLU A 172 10.01 12.20 -9.53
C GLU A 172 8.87 13.11 -9.03
N LEU A 173 9.02 14.44 -9.20
CA LEU A 173 7.98 15.40 -8.85
C LEU A 173 6.68 15.14 -9.63
N ASN A 174 6.76 14.83 -10.93
CA ASN A 174 5.59 14.49 -11.73
C ASN A 174 4.87 13.23 -11.21
N THR A 175 5.61 12.18 -10.86
CA THR A 175 5.04 10.97 -10.25
C THR A 175 4.32 11.29 -8.94
N ILE A 176 4.91 12.12 -8.09
CA ILE A 176 4.32 12.51 -6.81
C ILE A 176 3.06 13.37 -7.02
N ILE A 177 3.07 14.30 -7.98
CA ILE A 177 1.89 15.10 -8.33
C ILE A 177 0.72 14.18 -8.72
N GLY A 178 0.97 13.12 -9.49
CA GLY A 178 -0.07 12.15 -9.83
C GLY A 178 -0.65 11.39 -8.64
N GLN A 179 0.10 11.25 -7.54
CA GLN A 179 -0.28 10.45 -6.36
C GLN A 179 -0.88 11.29 -5.23
N ASP A 180 -0.28 12.46 -4.95
CA ASP A 180 -0.50 13.20 -3.70
C ASP A 180 -1.02 14.63 -3.93
N ALA A 181 -1.19 15.08 -5.18
CA ALA A 181 -1.59 16.46 -5.44
C ALA A 181 -2.99 16.79 -4.92
N ASP A 182 -3.80 15.83 -4.49
CA ASP A 182 -5.10 16.11 -3.91
C ASP A 182 -4.97 16.98 -2.66
N ASP A 183 -4.01 16.72 -1.77
CA ASP A 183 -3.79 17.45 -0.52
C ASP A 183 -3.34 18.92 -0.75
N PRO A 184 -4.05 19.94 -0.24
CA PRO A 184 -3.70 21.36 -0.45
C PRO A 184 -2.33 21.77 0.07
N THR A 185 -1.91 21.24 1.22
CA THR A 185 -0.60 21.52 1.82
C THR A 185 0.51 20.93 0.95
N THR A 186 0.44 19.63 0.64
CA THR A 186 1.39 18.94 -0.24
C THR A 186 1.43 19.56 -1.64
N ARG A 187 0.27 19.92 -2.21
CA ARG A 187 0.18 20.65 -3.49
C ARG A 187 0.94 21.98 -3.44
N GLY A 188 0.83 22.71 -2.34
CA GLY A 188 1.56 23.96 -2.10
C GLY A 188 3.07 23.76 -2.05
N ASP A 189 3.53 22.74 -1.33
CA ASP A 189 4.94 22.39 -1.19
C ASP A 189 5.55 21.92 -2.52
N LEU A 190 4.85 21.05 -3.27
CA LEU A 190 5.26 20.61 -4.60
C LEU A 190 5.34 21.79 -5.57
N ALA A 191 4.37 22.70 -5.55
CA ALA A 191 4.41 23.92 -6.36
C ALA A 191 5.57 24.84 -5.95
N HIS A 192 5.91 24.91 -4.67
CA HIS A 192 7.08 25.65 -4.21
C HIS A 192 8.38 25.02 -4.73
N LEU A 193 8.55 23.70 -4.63
CA LEU A 193 9.72 22.99 -5.14
C LEU A 193 9.90 23.18 -6.66
N LEU A 194 8.82 23.09 -7.43
CA LEU A 194 8.86 23.32 -8.88
C LEU A 194 9.26 24.76 -9.23
N ARG A 195 8.73 25.76 -8.53
CA ARG A 195 9.14 27.17 -8.73
C ARG A 195 10.61 27.34 -8.39
N THR A 196 11.07 26.77 -7.28
CA THR A 196 12.47 26.83 -6.87
C THR A 196 13.37 26.19 -7.92
N LEU A 197 13.02 25.02 -8.47
CA LEU A 197 13.78 24.34 -9.53
C LEU A 197 13.80 25.13 -10.84
N ARG A 198 12.66 25.71 -11.25
CA ARG A 198 12.53 26.55 -12.46
C ARG A 198 13.39 27.81 -12.39
N ASP A 199 13.41 28.44 -11.21
CA ASP A 199 14.03 29.75 -11.01
C ASP A 199 15.55 29.66 -10.74
N ARG A 200 16.12 28.44 -10.67
CA ARG A 200 17.58 28.26 -10.55
C ARG A 200 18.32 28.81 -11.76
N SER A 201 19.51 29.37 -11.52
CA SER A 201 20.39 29.89 -12.58
C SER A 201 20.94 28.78 -13.48
N ASP A 202 21.19 27.60 -12.92
CA ASP A 202 21.73 26.42 -13.61
C ASP A 202 20.64 25.55 -14.27
N ALA A 203 19.35 25.89 -14.12
CA ALA A 203 18.28 25.14 -14.74
C ALA A 203 18.40 25.15 -16.28
N THR A 204 18.21 23.99 -16.92
CA THR A 204 18.15 23.91 -18.39
C THR A 204 16.84 24.48 -18.92
N ARG A 205 16.78 24.78 -20.23
CA ARG A 205 15.52 25.20 -20.87
C ARG A 205 14.44 24.12 -20.72
N GLN A 206 14.79 22.86 -20.97
CA GLN A 206 13.90 21.72 -20.81
C GLN A 206 13.37 21.62 -19.37
N THR A 207 14.25 21.80 -18.38
CA THR A 207 13.87 21.81 -16.96
C THR A 207 12.83 22.89 -16.66
N ARG A 208 13.03 24.10 -17.19
CA ARG A 208 12.09 25.22 -16.97
C ARG A 208 10.74 24.96 -17.64
N ASP A 209 10.75 24.49 -18.88
CA ASP A 209 9.53 24.22 -19.65
C ASP A 209 8.69 23.12 -18.98
N GLU A 210 9.33 22.04 -18.52
CA GLU A 210 8.62 20.97 -17.81
C GLU A 210 8.17 21.41 -16.41
N ALA A 211 8.97 22.16 -15.66
CA ALA A 211 8.54 22.70 -14.37
C ALA A 211 7.29 23.60 -14.51
N GLU A 212 7.23 24.43 -15.55
CA GLU A 212 6.06 25.27 -15.85
C GLU A 212 4.85 24.42 -16.26
N ARG A 213 5.06 23.35 -17.04
CA ARG A 213 4.01 22.38 -17.39
C ARG A 213 3.40 21.75 -16.14
N LEU A 214 4.24 21.27 -15.22
CA LEU A 214 3.81 20.64 -13.96
C LEU A 214 3.14 21.65 -13.01
N LEU A 215 3.62 22.90 -12.96
CA LEU A 215 2.94 23.98 -12.25
C LEU A 215 1.54 24.25 -12.82
N GLY A 216 1.37 24.13 -14.14
CA GLY A 216 0.07 24.19 -14.80
C GLY A 216 -0.91 23.14 -14.28
N LEU A 217 -0.45 21.89 -14.09
CA LEU A 217 -1.27 20.80 -13.53
C LEU A 217 -1.73 21.10 -12.09
N LEU A 218 -0.84 21.69 -11.28
CA LEU A 218 -1.16 22.07 -9.89
C LEU A 218 -2.04 23.33 -9.80
N GLY A 219 -1.98 24.21 -10.81
CA GLY A 219 -2.67 25.50 -10.86
C GLY A 219 -4.08 25.43 -11.44
N THR A 220 -4.44 24.39 -12.20
CA THR A 220 -5.83 24.17 -12.62
C THR A 220 -6.70 23.84 -11.40
N PRO A 221 -7.69 24.68 -11.03
CA PRO A 221 -8.68 24.26 -10.05
C PRO A 221 -9.41 23.08 -10.67
N ALA A 222 -9.41 21.92 -10.00
CA ALA A 222 -10.31 20.84 -10.34
C ALA A 222 -11.72 21.43 -10.41
N LEU A 223 -12.29 21.50 -11.62
CA LEU A 223 -13.68 21.86 -11.83
C LEU A 223 -14.50 20.94 -10.93
N ARG A 224 -15.05 21.50 -9.85
CA ARG A 224 -16.06 20.82 -9.05
C ARG A 224 -17.19 20.52 -10.01
N THR A 225 -17.35 19.24 -10.36
CA THR A 225 -18.57 18.72 -10.97
C THR A 225 -19.68 18.74 -9.92
N THR A 226 -20.12 19.94 -9.55
CA THR A 226 -21.44 20.16 -8.97
C THR A 226 -22.39 20.44 -10.11
N ASP A 227 -22.78 19.39 -10.84
CA ASP A 227 -24.16 19.24 -11.29
C ASP A 227 -24.36 17.84 -11.87
N SER A 228 -25.16 17.04 -11.17
CA SER A 228 -25.88 15.94 -11.79
C SER A 228 -27.29 15.94 -11.20
N PRO A 229 -28.34 16.09 -12.02
CA PRO A 229 -29.72 15.99 -11.57
C PRO A 229 -30.03 14.54 -11.14
N PRO A 230 -31.06 14.33 -10.29
CA PRO A 230 -31.24 13.06 -9.59
C PRO A 230 -31.59 11.89 -10.54
N PRO A 231 -31.17 10.65 -10.23
CA PRO A 231 -31.42 9.51 -11.09
C PRO A 231 -32.88 9.05 -11.03
N ALA A 232 -33.49 8.90 -12.19
CA ALA A 232 -34.78 8.24 -12.36
C ALA A 232 -34.65 6.71 -12.25
N ALA A 233 -35.73 6.09 -11.77
CA ALA A 233 -35.82 4.76 -11.22
C ALA A 233 -35.41 3.59 -12.14
N ALA A 234 -34.85 2.56 -11.49
CA ALA A 234 -34.43 1.29 -12.05
C ALA A 234 -35.57 0.47 -12.69
N ARG A 235 -35.22 -0.33 -13.70
CA ARG A 235 -36.00 -1.51 -14.08
C ARG A 235 -35.11 -2.70 -14.40
N ARG A 236 -35.19 -3.71 -13.51
CA ARG A 236 -34.56 -5.03 -13.58
C ARG A 236 -35.17 -5.90 -14.68
N THR A 237 -34.35 -6.74 -15.32
CA THR A 237 -34.72 -8.12 -15.69
C THR A 237 -33.50 -9.09 -15.63
N LYS A 238 -33.71 -10.18 -14.87
CA LYS A 238 -32.96 -11.45 -14.73
C LYS A 238 -33.22 -12.33 -15.98
N LYS A 239 -32.54 -13.41 -16.39
CA LYS A 239 -31.50 -14.40 -15.95
C LYS A 239 -31.18 -15.23 -17.24
N TRP A 240 -30.08 -15.99 -17.38
CA TRP A 240 -29.91 -17.45 -17.11
C TRP A 240 -28.52 -17.86 -17.66
N LEU A 241 -27.62 -18.51 -16.90
CA LEU A 241 -27.33 -19.97 -16.86
C LEU A 241 -26.89 -20.55 -18.23
N ILE A 242 -25.77 -21.28 -18.40
CA ILE A 242 -25.54 -22.69 -18.01
C ILE A 242 -24.05 -23.10 -18.25
N THR A 243 -23.56 -23.98 -17.37
CA THR A 243 -22.41 -24.94 -17.32
C THR A 243 -21.60 -25.32 -18.59
N GLY A 244 -20.36 -25.84 -18.54
CA GLY A 244 -19.49 -26.32 -17.44
C GLY A 244 -18.32 -27.21 -17.95
N ALA A 245 -17.54 -27.76 -16.99
CA ALA A 245 -16.59 -28.91 -17.03
C ALA A 245 -15.35 -28.84 -17.96
N ALA A 246 -14.21 -29.51 -17.77
CA ALA A 246 -13.40 -30.18 -16.73
C ALA A 246 -12.09 -30.59 -17.47
N VAL A 247 -10.89 -30.72 -16.86
CA VAL A 247 -10.22 -32.03 -16.57
C VAL A 247 -8.67 -31.84 -16.39
N VAL A 248 -8.17 -32.38 -15.26
CA VAL A 248 -6.90 -33.11 -14.95
C VAL A 248 -5.54 -32.40 -14.80
N ALA A 249 -4.91 -32.85 -13.72
CA ALA A 249 -3.67 -32.48 -13.05
C ALA A 249 -2.38 -33.13 -13.62
N GLY A 250 -1.26 -32.46 -13.37
CA GLY A 250 0.09 -33.02 -13.34
C GLY A 250 1.00 -32.09 -12.54
N SER A 251 1.54 -32.57 -11.42
CA SER A 251 2.32 -31.77 -10.46
C SER A 251 3.82 -31.91 -10.69
N ALA A 252 4.54 -30.79 -10.81
CA ALA A 252 5.99 -30.75 -10.72
C ALA A 252 6.41 -29.45 -10.01
N VAL A 253 7.43 -29.53 -9.15
CA VAL A 253 7.96 -28.39 -8.39
C VAL A 253 8.97 -27.65 -9.26
N VAL A 254 8.59 -26.42 -9.60
CA VAL A 254 9.46 -25.39 -10.14
C VAL A 254 9.51 -24.29 -9.09
N VAL A 255 10.70 -23.79 -8.74
CA VAL A 255 10.80 -22.46 -8.12
C VAL A 255 10.64 -21.43 -9.24
N ALA A 256 9.39 -21.23 -9.65
CA ALA A 256 9.00 -20.11 -10.49
C ALA A 256 8.82 -18.91 -9.55
N GLY A 257 9.79 -18.00 -9.56
CA GLY A 257 9.61 -16.69 -8.97
C GLY A 257 8.73 -15.87 -9.91
N LEU A 258 7.42 -15.85 -9.66
CA LEU A 258 6.53 -14.85 -10.22
C LEU A 258 6.45 -13.70 -9.21
N VAL A 259 7.24 -12.64 -9.43
CA VAL A 259 7.04 -11.39 -8.69
C VAL A 259 5.87 -10.69 -9.37
N VAL A 260 4.68 -10.91 -8.80
CA VAL A 260 3.48 -10.14 -9.10
C VAL A 260 3.59 -8.82 -8.34
N LEU A 261 4.14 -7.79 -8.99
CA LEU A 261 3.90 -6.42 -8.56
C LEU A 261 2.49 -6.04 -9.00
N ARG A 262 1.52 -6.38 -8.14
CA ARG A 262 0.17 -5.84 -8.23
C ARG A 262 0.24 -4.39 -7.77
N SER A 263 0.36 -3.46 -8.69
CA SER A 263 -0.21 -2.12 -8.49
C SER A 263 -1.73 -2.22 -8.60
N ARG A 264 -2.36 -2.89 -7.63
CA ARG A 264 -3.80 -2.75 -7.40
C ARG A 264 -3.98 -2.24 -5.99
N THR A 265 -4.42 -0.99 -5.93
CA THR A 265 -5.43 -0.54 -4.98
C THR A 265 -6.40 -1.69 -4.66
N HIS A 266 -6.25 -2.29 -3.49
CA HIS A 266 -7.28 -3.17 -2.90
C HIS A 266 -8.30 -2.28 -2.19
N GLU A 267 -9.59 -2.62 -2.12
CA GLU A 267 -10.06 -3.74 -1.29
C GLU A 267 -11.48 -4.27 -1.68
N PRO A 268 -12.17 -5.19 -0.94
CA PRO A 268 -12.54 -6.53 -1.40
C PRO A 268 -14.06 -6.86 -1.43
N LEU A 269 -14.42 -8.08 -1.85
CA LEU A 269 -15.69 -8.72 -1.47
C LEU A 269 -15.52 -10.23 -1.27
N ALA A 270 -15.94 -10.69 -0.09
CA ALA A 270 -15.91 -12.07 0.37
C ALA A 270 -16.99 -12.96 -0.27
N ALA A 271 -16.67 -14.25 -0.37
CA ALA A 271 -17.56 -15.34 -0.76
C ALA A 271 -18.36 -15.90 0.44
N PRO A 272 -19.50 -16.59 0.20
CA PRO A 272 -20.39 -17.06 1.26
C PRO A 272 -20.01 -18.43 1.85
N ASN A 273 -20.41 -18.60 3.10
CA ASN A 273 -20.37 -19.83 3.90
C ASN A 273 -21.17 -20.98 3.27
N THR A 274 -20.65 -22.22 3.35
CA THR A 274 -21.47 -23.40 3.62
C THR A 274 -20.70 -24.39 4.50
N ASN A 275 -21.27 -24.66 5.68
CA ASN A 275 -20.98 -25.85 6.47
C ASN A 275 -21.83 -27.01 5.95
N ALA A 276 -21.21 -28.18 5.73
CA ALA A 276 -21.89 -29.46 5.79
C ALA A 276 -20.91 -30.51 6.34
N SER A 277 -21.24 -31.02 7.52
CA SER A 277 -20.53 -32.00 8.33
C SER A 277 -20.83 -33.45 7.92
N SER A 278 -19.82 -34.33 7.94
CA SER A 278 -19.86 -35.78 8.28
C SER A 278 -18.52 -36.41 7.85
N GLY A 279 -17.83 -37.32 8.55
CA GLY A 279 -17.89 -37.92 9.87
C GLY A 279 -16.52 -38.59 10.18
N ALA A 280 -16.25 -38.79 11.48
CA ALA A 280 -15.15 -39.41 12.26
C ALA A 280 -14.29 -40.58 11.68
N PRO A 281 -13.28 -41.16 12.42
CA PRO A 281 -12.64 -40.79 13.70
C PRO A 281 -11.08 -40.84 13.77
N GLY A 282 -10.51 -40.09 14.72
CA GLY A 282 -9.62 -40.64 15.77
C GLY A 282 -8.12 -40.86 15.49
N ALA A 283 -7.28 -40.02 16.10
CA ALA A 283 -6.11 -40.47 16.87
C ALA A 283 -5.67 -39.37 17.85
N GLN A 284 -5.76 -39.66 19.14
CA GLN A 284 -5.18 -38.87 20.23
C GLN A 284 -3.66 -39.06 20.23
N SER A 285 -2.91 -38.01 20.54
CA SER A 285 -1.53 -38.14 21.04
C SER A 285 -1.23 -36.97 21.97
N THR A 286 -1.18 -37.30 23.25
CA THR A 286 -0.66 -36.52 24.38
C THR A 286 0.84 -36.30 24.25
N GLY A 287 1.35 -35.08 24.45
CA GLY A 287 2.78 -34.79 24.55
C GLY A 287 3.11 -33.34 24.94
N THR A 288 3.75 -33.19 26.10
CA THR A 288 4.33 -32.00 26.76
C THR A 288 5.20 -31.12 25.83
N PRO A 289 5.32 -29.78 26.06
CA PRO A 289 6.10 -28.88 25.21
C PRO A 289 7.61 -29.14 25.34
N GLY A 290 8.30 -29.34 24.21
CA GLY A 290 9.76 -29.52 24.17
C GLY A 290 10.41 -28.77 23.01
N GLY A 291 11.28 -27.80 23.36
CA GLY A 291 12.50 -27.38 22.64
C GLY A 291 12.39 -26.75 21.23
N PRO A 292 13.40 -25.96 20.80
CA PRO A 292 13.48 -25.44 19.44
C PRO A 292 13.59 -26.60 18.45
N GLN A 293 12.68 -26.65 17.48
CA GLN A 293 12.67 -27.68 16.45
C GLN A 293 13.77 -27.38 15.41
N THR A 294 14.85 -28.15 15.42
CA THR A 294 15.79 -28.25 14.29
C THR A 294 15.14 -29.05 13.18
N TRP A 295 14.94 -28.43 12.02
CA TRP A 295 14.50 -29.10 10.81
C TRP A 295 15.60 -30.08 10.35
N SER A 296 15.30 -31.38 10.37
CA SER A 296 16.16 -32.39 9.74
C SER A 296 15.61 -32.65 8.33
N PRO A 297 16.45 -32.63 7.28
CA PRO A 297 15.98 -32.89 5.93
C PRO A 297 15.60 -34.37 5.81
N THR A 298 14.32 -34.63 5.50
CA THR A 298 13.86 -35.96 5.08
C THR A 298 14.62 -36.33 3.81
N THR A 299 15.30 -37.47 3.82
CA THR A 299 15.99 -38.06 2.67
C THR A 299 14.95 -38.50 1.63
N GLY A 300 14.45 -37.54 0.85
CA GLY A 300 13.65 -37.76 -0.36
C GLY A 300 14.57 -37.76 -1.58
N ALA A 301 14.31 -38.64 -2.55
CA ALA A 301 15.06 -38.74 -3.79
C ALA A 301 15.24 -37.36 -4.46
N ALA A 302 16.43 -37.12 -5.03
CA ALA A 302 16.75 -35.88 -5.72
C ALA A 302 15.66 -35.54 -6.76
N PRO A 303 15.17 -34.29 -6.79
CA PRO A 303 14.14 -33.89 -7.74
C PRO A 303 14.64 -34.09 -9.18
N PRO A 304 13.77 -34.47 -10.13
CA PRO A 304 14.16 -34.64 -11.52
C PRO A 304 14.72 -33.32 -12.08
N SER A 305 15.93 -33.36 -12.62
CA SER A 305 16.57 -32.19 -13.22
C SER A 305 15.83 -31.75 -14.48
N VAL A 306 15.37 -30.50 -14.54
CA VAL A 306 14.82 -29.90 -15.76
C VAL A 306 15.96 -29.63 -16.73
N ALA A 307 15.85 -30.11 -17.97
CA ALA A 307 16.83 -29.83 -19.01
C ALA A 307 16.81 -28.34 -19.41
N LYS A 308 17.98 -27.75 -19.70
CA LYS A 308 18.14 -26.30 -19.95
C LYS A 308 17.29 -25.77 -21.12
N ASP A 309 16.97 -26.63 -22.08
CA ASP A 309 16.10 -26.35 -23.24
C ASP A 309 14.62 -26.31 -22.87
N GLN A 310 14.21 -26.93 -21.76
CA GLN A 310 12.82 -26.97 -21.28
C GLN A 310 12.45 -25.78 -20.38
N LEU A 311 13.40 -24.90 -20.04
CA LEU A 311 13.15 -23.76 -19.15
C LEU A 311 12.09 -22.79 -19.67
N THR A 312 11.90 -22.70 -20.99
CA THR A 312 10.85 -21.83 -21.55
C THR A 312 9.45 -22.38 -21.26
N ALA A 313 9.27 -23.70 -21.22
CA ALA A 313 7.98 -24.33 -20.95
C ALA A 313 7.52 -24.18 -19.49
N ILE A 314 8.41 -23.71 -18.62
CA ILE A 314 8.15 -23.43 -17.21
C ILE A 314 7.56 -22.03 -17.01
N LEU A 315 7.86 -21.09 -17.90
CA LEU A 315 7.28 -19.75 -17.82
C LEU A 315 5.77 -19.85 -18.05
N LEU A 316 5.02 -19.09 -17.27
CA LEU A 316 3.58 -18.98 -17.45
C LEU A 316 3.29 -18.35 -18.81
N SER A 317 2.28 -18.88 -19.51
CA SER A 317 1.82 -18.27 -20.75
C SER A 317 1.24 -16.87 -20.49
N PRO A 318 1.23 -15.97 -21.49
CA PRO A 318 0.66 -14.63 -21.31
C PRO A 318 -0.82 -14.64 -20.87
N GLN A 319 -1.57 -15.67 -21.28
CA GLN A 319 -2.97 -15.86 -20.91
C GLN A 319 -3.13 -16.23 -19.44
N GLU A 320 -2.26 -17.10 -18.91
CA GLU A 320 -2.25 -17.46 -17.49
C GLU A 320 -1.84 -16.28 -16.62
N VAL A 321 -0.80 -15.54 -17.02
CA VAL A 321 -0.38 -14.31 -16.32
C VAL A 321 -1.51 -13.28 -16.32
N THR A 322 -2.17 -13.07 -17.47
CA THR A 322 -3.33 -12.17 -17.57
C THR A 322 -4.45 -12.59 -16.60
N ALA A 323 -4.77 -13.89 -16.54
CA ALA A 323 -5.80 -14.41 -15.64
C ALA A 323 -5.45 -14.23 -14.16
N ILE A 324 -4.18 -14.47 -13.77
CA ILE A 324 -3.69 -14.26 -12.39
C ILE A 324 -3.75 -12.79 -12.01
N MET A 325 -3.30 -11.91 -12.90
CA MET A 325 -3.32 -10.47 -12.67
C MET A 325 -4.74 -9.91 -12.67
N GLY A 326 -5.68 -10.60 -13.34
CA GLY A 326 -7.04 -10.13 -13.62
C GLY A 326 -7.07 -9.06 -14.70
N GLY A 327 -6.09 -9.08 -15.62
CA GLY A 327 -5.98 -8.17 -16.75
C GLY A 327 -6.91 -8.53 -17.90
N SER A 328 -6.94 -7.70 -18.93
CA SER A 328 -7.77 -7.86 -20.12
C SER A 328 -7.02 -8.43 -21.32
N GLY A 329 -5.68 -8.45 -21.28
CA GLY A 329 -4.84 -9.02 -22.33
C GLY A 329 -3.41 -8.49 -22.26
N MET A 330 -2.62 -9.02 -21.32
CA MET A 330 -1.23 -8.58 -21.17
C MET A 330 -0.40 -8.92 -22.40
N GLN A 331 0.39 -7.95 -22.86
CA GLN A 331 1.35 -8.11 -23.94
C GLN A 331 2.66 -8.63 -23.37
N ALA A 332 3.19 -9.71 -23.95
CA ALA A 332 4.42 -10.32 -23.53
C ALA A 332 5.57 -9.96 -24.49
N ASP A 333 6.68 -9.52 -23.92
CA ASP A 333 7.93 -9.37 -24.67
C ASP A 333 8.46 -10.77 -25.08
N PRO A 334 9.34 -10.85 -26.08
CA PRO A 334 10.07 -12.08 -26.38
C PRO A 334 10.81 -12.61 -25.14
N VAL A 335 10.82 -13.93 -24.97
CA VAL A 335 11.59 -14.57 -23.89
C VAL A 335 13.08 -14.37 -24.15
N ALA A 336 13.79 -13.87 -23.14
CA ALA A 336 15.22 -13.65 -23.19
C ALA A 336 15.99 -14.71 -22.41
N ASN A 337 17.25 -14.93 -22.79
CA ASN A 337 18.16 -15.91 -22.17
C ASN A 337 19.23 -15.22 -21.30
N VAL A 338 18.90 -14.06 -20.74
CA VAL A 338 19.83 -13.22 -19.97
C VAL A 338 19.16 -12.78 -18.67
N MET A 339 19.96 -12.71 -17.60
CA MET A 339 19.54 -12.11 -16.33
C MET A 339 19.32 -10.61 -16.51
N TRP A 340 18.42 -10.05 -15.72
CA TRP A 340 18.16 -8.61 -15.81
C TRP A 340 19.30 -7.82 -15.20
N ALA A 341 19.72 -6.77 -15.90
CA ALA A 341 20.59 -5.75 -15.34
C ALA A 341 19.72 -4.73 -14.60
N PRO A 342 20.05 -4.37 -13.34
CA PRO A 342 19.33 -3.31 -12.66
C PRO A 342 19.52 -1.98 -13.41
N PRO A 343 18.45 -1.22 -13.65
CA PRO A 343 18.55 0.08 -14.30
C PRO A 343 19.17 1.16 -13.38
N ASP A 344 19.18 0.98 -12.06
CA ASP A 344 19.56 1.99 -11.07
C ASP A 344 20.30 1.40 -9.84
N GLN A 345 20.90 2.27 -9.02
CA GLN A 345 21.34 1.94 -7.66
C GLN A 345 20.13 2.00 -6.71
N LEU A 346 19.76 0.86 -6.13
CA LEU A 346 18.81 0.82 -5.03
C LEU A 346 19.42 1.50 -3.79
N SER A 347 18.58 2.15 -2.98
CA SER A 347 19.00 2.74 -1.70
C SER A 347 19.60 1.70 -0.75
N ASP A 348 19.13 0.46 -0.84
CA ASP A 348 19.70 -0.71 -0.19
C ASP A 348 20.02 -1.78 -1.26
N PRO A 349 21.31 -2.09 -1.50
CA PRO A 349 21.72 -3.11 -2.44
C PRO A 349 21.18 -4.52 -2.12
N ASP A 350 20.91 -4.82 -0.84
CA ASP A 350 20.45 -6.15 -0.40
C ASP A 350 18.99 -6.40 -0.84
N CYS A 351 18.24 -5.35 -1.17
CA CYS A 351 16.86 -5.44 -1.67
C CYS A 351 16.76 -5.85 -3.15
N LEU A 352 17.87 -5.94 -3.88
CA LEU A 352 17.87 -6.15 -5.33
C LEU A 352 17.15 -7.44 -5.77
N GLY A 353 17.26 -8.51 -4.97
CA GLY A 353 16.58 -9.78 -5.25
C GLY A 353 15.06 -9.73 -5.10
N THR A 354 14.53 -8.72 -4.40
CA THR A 354 13.10 -8.50 -4.21
C THR A 354 12.50 -7.61 -5.31
N ASP A 355 13.28 -6.63 -5.78
CA ASP A 355 12.84 -5.67 -6.80
C ASP A 355 12.77 -6.30 -8.20
N ILE A 356 13.79 -7.07 -8.58
CA ILE A 356 13.93 -7.65 -9.92
C ILE A 356 14.20 -9.15 -9.79
N THR A 357 13.33 -9.97 -10.39
CA THR A 357 13.58 -11.41 -10.52
C THR A 357 14.84 -11.67 -11.35
N ALA A 358 15.60 -12.75 -11.09
CA ALA A 358 16.80 -13.09 -11.87
C ALA A 358 17.75 -11.90 -12.16
N ALA A 359 17.98 -11.03 -11.17
CA ALA A 359 18.91 -9.91 -11.28
C ALA A 359 20.36 -10.40 -11.30
N ALA A 360 21.15 -9.94 -12.27
CA ALA A 360 22.51 -10.44 -12.49
C ALA A 360 23.43 -10.34 -11.25
N PRO A 361 23.45 -9.21 -10.48
CA PRO A 361 24.31 -9.11 -9.29
C PRO A 361 23.91 -10.04 -8.15
N VAL A 362 22.62 -10.39 -8.04
CA VAL A 362 22.10 -11.28 -6.98
C VAL A 362 22.53 -12.73 -7.21
N TYR A 363 22.66 -13.12 -8.48
CA TYR A 363 23.06 -14.46 -8.89
C TYR A 363 24.55 -14.58 -9.17
N ASP A 364 25.34 -13.52 -8.93
CA ASP A 364 26.79 -13.59 -9.11
C ASP A 364 27.40 -14.61 -8.14
N GLY A 365 28.34 -15.41 -8.63
CA GLY A 365 28.95 -16.50 -7.85
C GLY A 365 28.03 -17.69 -7.49
N SER A 366 26.73 -17.64 -7.79
CA SER A 366 25.75 -18.70 -7.42
C SER A 366 25.88 -20.00 -8.22
N GLY A 367 26.68 -20.01 -9.30
CA GLY A 367 26.87 -21.19 -10.13
C GLY A 367 25.69 -21.56 -11.04
N TRP A 368 24.74 -20.65 -11.27
CA TRP A 368 23.64 -20.85 -12.21
C TRP A 368 24.14 -21.21 -13.63
N SER A 369 23.32 -21.94 -14.38
CA SER A 369 23.75 -22.64 -15.59
C SER A 369 22.90 -22.36 -16.84
N ALA A 370 21.69 -21.84 -16.67
CA ALA A 370 20.83 -21.26 -17.71
C ALA A 370 19.72 -20.42 -17.08
N VAL A 371 19.15 -19.47 -17.84
CA VAL A 371 18.02 -18.64 -17.41
C VAL A 371 17.06 -18.38 -18.57
N ARG A 372 15.76 -18.22 -18.24
CA ARG A 372 14.74 -17.59 -19.10
C ARG A 372 14.12 -16.44 -18.34
N THR A 373 14.01 -15.28 -18.96
CA THR A 373 13.37 -14.08 -18.41
C THR A 373 12.33 -13.55 -19.39
N GLN A 374 11.23 -13.03 -18.88
CA GLN A 374 10.20 -12.42 -19.71
C GLN A 374 9.48 -11.30 -18.96
N LYS A 375 9.19 -10.21 -19.68
CA LYS A 375 8.39 -9.08 -19.21
C LYS A 375 7.01 -9.13 -19.84
N LEU A 376 5.98 -8.88 -19.06
CA LEU A 376 4.61 -8.73 -19.54
C LEU A 376 4.03 -7.44 -19.02
N THR A 377 3.33 -6.71 -19.90
CA THR A 377 2.76 -5.42 -19.57
C THR A 377 1.35 -5.28 -20.11
N GLU A 378 0.51 -4.55 -19.39
CA GLU A 378 -0.79 -4.10 -19.89
C GLU A 378 -0.88 -2.61 -19.59
N SER A 379 -1.15 -1.79 -20.59
CA SER A 379 -1.35 -0.35 -20.42
C SER A 379 -2.79 -0.05 -20.01
N GLN A 380 -3.02 1.14 -19.46
CA GLN A 380 -4.39 1.59 -19.19
C GLN A 380 -5.15 1.76 -20.52
N PRO A 381 -6.45 1.43 -20.57
CA PRO A 381 -7.26 1.57 -21.79
C PRO A 381 -7.29 3.00 -22.35
N ASP A 382 -7.26 4.00 -21.46
CA ASP A 382 -7.37 5.42 -21.80
C ASP A 382 -6.02 6.13 -21.90
N ASP A 383 -4.93 5.45 -21.51
CA ASP A 383 -3.57 5.98 -21.57
C ASP A 383 -2.56 4.85 -21.90
N PRO A 384 -2.19 4.69 -23.19
CA PRO A 384 -1.30 3.62 -23.62
C PRO A 384 0.13 3.74 -23.08
N ASP A 385 0.54 4.93 -22.64
CA ASP A 385 1.87 5.18 -22.07
C ASP A 385 1.94 4.85 -20.57
N SER A 386 0.79 4.69 -19.90
CA SER A 386 0.69 4.30 -18.49
C SER A 386 0.44 2.81 -18.32
N LEU A 387 1.35 2.10 -17.65
CA LEU A 387 1.20 0.68 -17.37
C LEU A 387 0.18 0.44 -16.24
N LEU A 388 -0.88 -0.30 -16.55
CA LEU A 388 -1.83 -0.86 -15.58
C LEU A 388 -1.21 -2.06 -14.82
N PHE A 389 -0.51 -2.93 -15.55
CA PHE A 389 0.23 -4.06 -14.99
C PHE A 389 1.64 -4.14 -15.58
N TRP A 390 2.60 -4.47 -14.73
CA TRP A 390 3.97 -4.82 -15.10
C TRP A 390 4.37 -6.07 -14.33
N VAL A 391 4.74 -7.12 -15.05
CA VAL A 391 5.09 -8.42 -14.49
C VAL A 391 6.41 -8.88 -15.08
N GLN A 392 7.29 -9.35 -14.20
CA GLN A 392 8.51 -10.06 -14.56
C GLN A 392 8.40 -11.51 -14.12
N GLN A 393 8.80 -12.42 -14.98
CA GLN A 393 8.96 -13.83 -14.64
C GLN A 393 10.31 -14.36 -15.10
N ALA A 394 10.88 -15.26 -14.30
CA ALA A 394 12.09 -15.95 -14.66
C ALA A 394 12.11 -17.41 -14.21
N ALA A 395 12.86 -18.22 -14.96
CA ALA A 395 13.22 -19.58 -14.61
C ALA A 395 14.75 -19.71 -14.68
N VAL A 396 15.40 -20.04 -13.56
CA VAL A 396 16.86 -20.19 -13.45
C VAL A 396 17.19 -21.66 -13.16
N ALA A 397 18.10 -22.24 -13.94
CA ALA A 397 18.59 -23.61 -13.74
C ALA A 397 19.95 -23.63 -13.05
N PHE A 398 20.11 -24.54 -12.09
CA PHE A 398 21.37 -24.81 -11.42
C PHE A 398 21.90 -26.22 -11.74
N PRO A 399 23.23 -26.45 -11.67
CA PRO A 399 23.83 -27.75 -11.97
C PRO A 399 23.46 -28.85 -10.98
N SER A 400 23.15 -28.51 -9.73
CA SER A 400 22.78 -29.42 -8.63
C SER A 400 21.68 -28.82 -7.75
N ALA A 401 20.97 -29.67 -7.01
CA ALA A 401 19.97 -29.26 -6.01
C ALA A 401 20.59 -28.86 -4.65
N ASP A 402 21.89 -29.07 -4.47
CA ASP A 402 22.67 -28.67 -3.29
C ASP A 402 23.24 -27.27 -3.52
N LEU A 403 22.53 -26.23 -3.06
CA LEU A 403 22.98 -24.83 -3.04
C LEU A 403 22.92 -24.28 -1.62
#